data_AF-A0A955WS70-F1
#
_entry.id   AF-A0A955WS70-F1
#
_cell.length_a   1.000
_cell.length_b   1.000
_cell.length_c   1.000
_cell.angle_alpha   90.00
_cell.angle_beta   90.00
_cell.angle_gamma   90.00
#
_symmetry.space_group_name_H-M   'P 1'
#
loop_
_entity.id
_entity.type
_entity.pdbx_description
1 polymer ?
#
loop_
_entity_poly.entity_id
_entity_poly.type
_entity_poly.pdbx_seq_one_letter_code
_entity_poly.pdbx_strand_id
1 'polypeptide(L)'
;DGDGCDGNCTPTGCGNGVITDAEECDDGNLLDGDGCSAQCVQEFDCGNGVVEFPEQCDDGNAADDDDCDTLCTQTAYDLINGRRTLQAGFVAGQSDVVRFTLDDAGVFAGRTSLNGAICAGAPDTRLSLYPLVDGARGARVGFNDDGAPGDLCSLLGVPGLAAGDYELEIDGFNGTAAPAYTLELLAAMAAAPGQDTRGAIPQANGADVFTLTVAVDDTVVFTSNGAGGCPAGADTILTAYAAGADGTRGVQVARNDDGGGRGLCSQITLPAGEYELAVTGFNNLAVAPYLLSVRAAGVCGDGTVNTGEQCDPGADVPDDFCDGACQFIAGCGNGRVDAGEECDDGNVAVGDGCDGACQREPECGDGFVDAPEQCDDGNLDVGDGCDAACAFEQECGNGVVEGTEACDDGNVANGDGCDAGCTMENFPANRGALFIQADGVGLGARDRFDFVVDTEATVVGQNGSDEALACAGIGDSLMRLYAVNPDGTLG
;
A
#
# COMPACT_ATOMS: atom_id res chain seq x y z
N ASP A 1 -43.81 -45.07 -28.36
CA ASP A 1 -44.84 -45.90 -27.69
C ASP A 1 -44.80 -47.38 -28.08
N GLY A 2 -43.60 -47.97 -28.21
CA GLY A 2 -43.47 -49.36 -28.70
C GLY A 2 -43.98 -49.56 -30.14
N ASP A 3 -44.10 -48.47 -30.89
CA ASP A 3 -44.63 -48.36 -32.26
C ASP A 3 -43.53 -48.39 -33.34
N GLY A 4 -42.26 -48.50 -32.92
CA GLY A 4 -41.10 -48.58 -33.82
C GLY A 4 -40.77 -47.25 -34.52
N CYS A 5 -41.17 -46.13 -33.93
CA CYS A 5 -40.82 -44.78 -34.39
C CYS A 5 -40.40 -43.87 -33.23
N ASP A 6 -39.46 -42.97 -33.51
CA ASP A 6 -38.87 -42.05 -32.53
C ASP A 6 -39.73 -40.79 -32.34
N GLY A 7 -39.37 -39.96 -31.36
CA GLY A 7 -40.11 -38.74 -31.01
C GLY A 7 -40.21 -37.69 -32.12
N ASN A 8 -39.47 -37.86 -33.23
CA ASN A 8 -39.51 -37.05 -34.45
C ASN A 8 -40.07 -37.81 -35.67
N CYS A 9 -40.71 -38.97 -35.46
CA CYS A 9 -41.33 -39.82 -36.48
C CYS A 9 -40.36 -40.53 -37.46
N THR A 10 -39.11 -40.78 -37.08
CA THR A 10 -38.19 -41.69 -37.80
C THR A 10 -38.32 -43.12 -37.30
N PRO A 11 -37.97 -44.16 -38.09
CA PRO A 11 -37.94 -45.53 -37.61
C PRO A 11 -36.93 -45.70 -36.47
N THR A 12 -37.34 -46.31 -35.36
CA THR A 12 -36.46 -46.55 -34.21
C THR A 12 -35.35 -47.51 -34.58
N GLY A 13 -34.11 -47.08 -34.42
CA GLY A 13 -32.93 -47.90 -34.62
C GLY A 13 -31.68 -47.07 -34.85
N CYS A 14 -30.57 -47.69 -34.45
CA CYS A 14 -29.26 -47.07 -34.46
C CYS A 14 -28.84 -46.51 -35.81
N GLY A 15 -28.22 -45.33 -35.79
CA GLY A 15 -27.64 -44.67 -36.94
C GLY A 15 -28.61 -43.82 -37.73
N ASN A 16 -29.65 -43.30 -37.10
CA ASN A 16 -30.69 -42.51 -37.75
C ASN A 16 -30.64 -41.00 -37.40
N GLY A 17 -29.70 -40.62 -36.53
CA GLY A 17 -29.40 -39.27 -36.07
C GLY A 17 -30.22 -38.84 -34.86
N VAL A 18 -30.84 -39.78 -34.13
CA VAL A 18 -31.82 -39.48 -33.07
C VAL A 18 -31.63 -40.41 -31.87
N ILE A 19 -31.10 -39.87 -30.77
CA ILE A 19 -30.95 -40.63 -29.52
C ILE A 19 -32.32 -40.89 -28.87
N THR A 20 -32.65 -42.17 -28.63
CA THR A 20 -33.84 -42.60 -27.89
C THR A 20 -33.54 -43.31 -26.57
N ASP A 21 -34.56 -43.58 -25.75
CA ASP A 21 -34.41 -44.21 -24.43
C ASP A 21 -33.71 -45.60 -24.44
N ALA A 22 -33.55 -46.22 -25.62
CA ALA A 22 -32.88 -47.52 -25.78
C ALA A 22 -31.45 -47.43 -26.33
N GLU A 23 -30.97 -46.24 -26.69
CA GLU A 23 -29.67 -45.98 -27.32
C GLU A 23 -28.79 -45.15 -26.38
N GLU A 24 -27.49 -45.46 -26.33
CA GLU A 24 -26.52 -44.69 -25.53
C GLU A 24 -25.97 -43.48 -26.32
N CYS A 25 -25.91 -43.59 -27.65
CA CYS A 25 -25.50 -42.59 -28.62
C CYS A 25 -26.24 -42.81 -29.97
N ASP A 26 -26.15 -41.87 -30.92
CA ASP A 26 -26.51 -42.06 -32.34
C ASP A 26 -25.84 -40.95 -33.18
N ASP A 27 -24.99 -41.31 -34.15
CA ASP A 27 -24.22 -40.38 -35.00
C ASP A 27 -24.79 -40.23 -36.43
N GLY A 28 -25.96 -40.82 -36.70
CA GLY A 28 -26.58 -40.78 -38.02
C GLY A 28 -26.09 -41.82 -39.01
N ASN A 29 -25.31 -42.81 -38.58
CA ASN A 29 -24.97 -43.97 -39.41
C ASN A 29 -24.62 -45.26 -38.61
N LEU A 30 -24.19 -46.32 -39.30
CA LEU A 30 -23.90 -47.65 -38.71
C LEU A 30 -22.44 -48.07 -38.93
N LEU A 31 -21.55 -47.11 -39.14
CA LEU A 31 -20.12 -47.36 -39.17
C LEU A 31 -19.66 -47.55 -37.72
N ASP A 32 -18.64 -48.39 -37.53
CA ASP A 32 -17.99 -48.52 -36.24
C ASP A 32 -16.73 -47.62 -36.28
N GLY A 33 -16.48 -46.85 -35.22
CA GLY A 33 -15.33 -45.99 -34.98
C GLY A 33 -15.49 -44.52 -35.40
N ASP A 34 -16.71 -44.01 -35.50
CA ASP A 34 -17.01 -42.62 -35.85
C ASP A 34 -17.93 -41.87 -34.86
N GLY A 35 -17.99 -42.38 -33.62
CA GLY A 35 -18.62 -41.75 -32.46
C GLY A 35 -19.75 -42.58 -31.87
N CYS A 36 -20.37 -43.47 -32.65
CA CYS A 36 -21.37 -44.40 -32.14
C CYS A 36 -21.37 -45.73 -32.91
N SER A 37 -21.18 -46.84 -32.18
CA SER A 37 -21.12 -48.16 -32.83
C SER A 37 -22.40 -48.50 -33.56
N ALA A 38 -22.32 -49.45 -34.49
CA ALA A 38 -23.49 -50.03 -35.14
C ALA A 38 -24.49 -50.70 -34.17
N GLN A 39 -24.19 -50.77 -32.86
CA GLN A 39 -25.06 -51.27 -31.80
C GLN A 39 -25.56 -50.16 -30.84
N CYS A 40 -25.31 -48.89 -31.16
CA CYS A 40 -25.68 -47.72 -30.36
C CYS A 40 -25.15 -47.75 -28.93
N VAL A 41 -23.95 -48.29 -28.83
CA VAL A 41 -23.07 -48.17 -27.68
C VAL A 41 -22.02 -47.14 -28.04
N GLN A 42 -21.74 -46.22 -27.12
CA GLN A 42 -20.71 -45.21 -27.30
C GLN A 42 -19.37 -45.89 -27.58
N GLU A 43 -18.76 -45.54 -28.70
CA GLU A 43 -17.43 -46.02 -29.05
C GLU A 43 -16.40 -45.12 -28.38
N PHE A 44 -15.48 -45.73 -27.65
CA PHE A 44 -14.38 -45.03 -26.99
C PHE A 44 -13.15 -45.22 -27.88
N ASP A 45 -12.95 -44.34 -28.85
CA ASP A 45 -11.83 -44.42 -29.80
C ASP A 45 -10.99 -43.14 -29.75
N CYS A 46 -9.99 -43.18 -28.88
CA CYS A 46 -9.00 -42.12 -28.77
C CYS A 46 -8.14 -42.01 -30.05
N GLY A 47 -8.00 -40.80 -30.58
CA GLY A 47 -7.17 -40.49 -31.74
C GLY A 47 -7.94 -40.28 -33.04
N ASN A 48 -9.22 -39.91 -32.98
CA ASN A 48 -10.08 -39.72 -34.15
C ASN A 48 -10.19 -38.25 -34.62
N GLY A 49 -9.63 -37.32 -33.84
CA GLY A 49 -9.58 -35.88 -34.07
C GLY A 49 -10.75 -35.11 -33.44
N VAL A 50 -11.56 -35.74 -32.60
CA VAL A 50 -12.75 -35.16 -31.97
C VAL A 50 -12.73 -35.48 -30.48
N VAL A 51 -12.90 -34.46 -29.63
CA VAL A 51 -12.96 -34.64 -28.17
C VAL A 51 -14.39 -34.97 -27.76
N GLU A 52 -14.63 -36.19 -27.30
CA GLU A 52 -15.94 -36.71 -26.92
C GLU A 52 -15.98 -37.06 -25.42
N PHE A 53 -17.12 -36.95 -24.73
CA PHE A 53 -17.19 -37.29 -23.30
C PHE A 53 -17.17 -38.83 -23.15
N PRO A 54 -16.24 -39.47 -22.41
CA PRO A 54 -15.45 -39.01 -21.25
C PRO A 54 -13.94 -38.74 -21.53
N GLU A 55 -13.53 -38.54 -22.77
CA GLU A 55 -12.15 -38.21 -23.14
C GLU A 55 -11.73 -36.85 -22.55
N GLN A 56 -10.46 -36.75 -22.16
CA GLN A 56 -9.87 -35.51 -21.66
C GLN A 56 -9.13 -34.73 -22.77
N CYS A 57 -8.79 -35.42 -23.86
CA CYS A 57 -8.09 -34.94 -25.05
C CYS A 57 -8.35 -35.90 -26.22
N ASP A 58 -8.03 -35.49 -27.45
CA ASP A 58 -7.90 -36.32 -28.65
C ASP A 58 -7.02 -35.56 -29.65
N ASP A 59 -5.95 -36.18 -30.16
CA ASP A 59 -4.97 -35.53 -31.06
C ASP A 59 -4.99 -36.08 -32.50
N GLY A 60 -6.02 -36.85 -32.85
CA GLY A 60 -6.17 -37.41 -34.18
C GLY A 60 -5.23 -38.55 -34.52
N ASN A 61 -4.56 -39.15 -33.52
CA ASN A 61 -3.81 -40.38 -33.71
C ASN A 61 -3.72 -41.25 -32.43
N ALA A 62 -3.18 -42.46 -32.55
CA ALA A 62 -3.10 -43.45 -31.46
C ALA A 62 -1.65 -43.73 -31.02
N ALA A 63 -0.77 -42.73 -31.12
CA ALA A 63 0.55 -42.82 -30.53
C ALA A 63 0.47 -42.61 -29.01
N ASP A 64 1.43 -43.18 -28.30
CA ASP A 64 1.69 -42.82 -26.91
C ASP A 64 2.84 -41.79 -26.90
N ASP A 65 2.85 -40.88 -25.93
CA ASP A 65 3.86 -39.80 -25.74
C ASP A 65 3.71 -38.55 -26.66
N ASP A 66 2.53 -38.31 -27.24
CA ASP A 66 2.08 -37.06 -27.87
C ASP A 66 0.93 -36.38 -27.09
N ASP A 67 0.19 -35.47 -27.72
CA ASP A 67 -0.73 -34.52 -27.06
C ASP A 67 -1.88 -35.22 -26.31
N CYS A 68 -2.17 -36.48 -26.65
CA CYS A 68 -3.12 -37.35 -25.95
C CYS A 68 -2.66 -38.82 -25.95
N ASP A 69 -2.77 -39.54 -24.82
CA ASP A 69 -2.40 -40.96 -24.79
C ASP A 69 -3.50 -41.88 -25.34
N THR A 70 -3.14 -43.15 -25.59
CA THR A 70 -4.10 -44.16 -26.08
C THR A 70 -5.24 -44.51 -25.11
N LEU A 71 -5.24 -43.95 -23.90
CA LEU A 71 -6.33 -44.08 -22.92
C LEU A 71 -7.18 -42.79 -22.83
N CYS A 72 -6.97 -41.84 -23.74
CA CYS A 72 -7.64 -40.53 -23.77
C CYS A 72 -7.54 -39.77 -22.45
N THR A 73 -6.45 -40.05 -21.74
CA THR A 73 -5.95 -39.22 -20.67
C THR A 73 -4.86 -38.34 -21.26
N GLN A 74 -4.85 -37.07 -20.85
CA GLN A 74 -3.84 -36.16 -21.33
C GLN A 74 -2.49 -36.62 -20.75
N THR A 75 -1.66 -37.29 -21.57
CA THR A 75 -0.23 -37.34 -21.31
C THR A 75 0.29 -35.94 -21.51
N ALA A 76 0.32 -35.22 -20.40
CA ALA A 76 0.82 -33.88 -20.33
C ALA A 76 2.18 -33.78 -21.06
N TYR A 77 2.19 -33.16 -22.24
CA TYR A 77 3.16 -32.10 -22.49
C TYR A 77 2.89 -31.09 -21.39
N ASP A 78 3.49 -31.34 -20.23
CA ASP A 78 3.18 -30.62 -19.01
C ASP A 78 3.52 -29.17 -19.32
N LEU A 79 2.51 -28.31 -19.41
CA LEU A 79 2.69 -26.87 -19.36
C LEU A 79 3.31 -26.59 -18.00
N ILE A 80 4.64 -26.59 -17.95
CA ILE A 80 5.39 -26.30 -16.73
C ILE A 80 5.52 -24.79 -16.69
N ASN A 81 4.44 -24.09 -16.37
CA ASN A 81 4.55 -22.79 -15.73
C ASN A 81 4.57 -23.01 -14.22
N GLY A 82 5.32 -23.98 -13.70
CA GLY A 82 5.17 -24.36 -12.31
C GLY A 82 6.22 -25.29 -11.75
N ARG A 83 6.05 -25.65 -10.48
CA ARG A 83 6.83 -26.75 -9.88
C ARG A 83 6.12 -28.08 -10.14
N ARG A 84 6.87 -29.07 -10.65
CA ARG A 84 6.41 -30.46 -10.84
C ARG A 84 7.39 -31.43 -10.19
N THR A 85 6.88 -32.54 -9.68
CA THR A 85 7.68 -33.62 -9.09
C THR A 85 7.31 -34.92 -9.78
N LEU A 86 8.25 -35.51 -10.50
CA LEU A 86 8.08 -36.78 -11.22
C LEU A 86 8.94 -37.85 -10.56
N GLN A 87 8.46 -39.09 -10.54
CA GLN A 87 9.24 -40.23 -10.06
C GLN A 87 9.50 -41.18 -11.22
N ALA A 88 10.79 -41.43 -11.49
CA ALA A 88 11.24 -42.13 -12.69
C ALA A 88 12.48 -42.99 -12.40
N GLY A 89 12.98 -43.69 -13.42
CA GLY A 89 14.18 -44.51 -13.32
C GLY A 89 14.49 -45.25 -14.61
N PHE A 90 15.78 -45.37 -14.93
CA PHE A 90 16.29 -46.00 -16.15
C PHE A 90 17.42 -47.01 -15.87
N VAL A 91 17.59 -47.97 -16.77
CA VAL A 91 18.72 -48.92 -16.71
C VAL A 91 19.96 -48.38 -17.43
N ALA A 92 21.11 -49.04 -17.24
CA ALA A 92 22.39 -48.58 -17.78
C ALA A 92 22.34 -48.45 -19.32
N GLY A 93 22.78 -47.31 -19.83
CA GLY A 93 22.78 -46.98 -21.25
C GLY A 93 21.44 -46.51 -21.82
N GLN A 94 20.43 -46.28 -20.98
CA GLN A 94 19.18 -45.60 -21.36
C GLN A 94 19.13 -44.18 -20.78
N SER A 95 18.21 -43.39 -21.30
CA SER A 95 17.89 -42.03 -20.89
C SER A 95 16.38 -41.89 -20.77
N ASP A 96 15.93 -41.17 -19.76
CA ASP A 96 14.54 -40.70 -19.66
C ASP A 96 14.44 -39.33 -20.34
N VAL A 97 13.30 -39.06 -20.97
CA VAL A 97 13.05 -37.82 -21.69
C VAL A 97 11.76 -37.21 -21.18
N VAL A 98 11.80 -35.92 -20.83
CA VAL A 98 10.62 -35.15 -20.42
C VAL A 98 10.45 -33.99 -21.37
N ARG A 99 9.26 -33.86 -21.95
CA ARG A 99 8.89 -32.73 -22.82
C ARG A 99 7.96 -31.78 -22.07
N PHE A 100 8.13 -30.49 -22.31
CA PHE A 100 7.31 -29.44 -21.71
C PHE A 100 7.28 -28.20 -22.60
N THR A 101 6.27 -27.37 -22.43
CA THR A 101 6.12 -26.09 -23.14
C THR A 101 6.23 -24.94 -22.16
N LEU A 102 6.94 -23.88 -22.56
CA LEU A 102 6.96 -22.58 -21.89
C LEU A 102 6.04 -21.62 -22.63
N ASP A 103 5.01 -21.10 -21.95
CA ASP A 103 4.06 -20.16 -22.58
C ASP A 103 4.67 -18.76 -22.80
N ASP A 104 5.62 -18.38 -21.95
CA ASP A 104 6.31 -17.10 -21.98
C ASP A 104 7.81 -17.27 -21.70
N ALA A 105 8.61 -16.25 -22.00
CA ALA A 105 10.02 -16.26 -21.70
C ALA A 105 10.27 -16.37 -20.19
N GLY A 106 11.20 -17.23 -19.78
CA GLY A 106 11.33 -17.61 -18.37
C GLY A 106 12.67 -18.20 -17.98
N VAL A 107 12.70 -18.75 -16.77
CA VAL A 107 13.81 -19.47 -16.17
C VAL A 107 13.40 -20.91 -15.98
N PHE A 108 14.29 -21.84 -16.34
CA PHE A 108 14.13 -23.25 -16.03
C PHE A 108 15.10 -23.66 -14.93
N ALA A 109 14.62 -24.43 -13.97
CA ALA A 109 15.42 -25.16 -13.00
C ALA A 109 14.94 -26.61 -12.94
N GLY A 110 15.87 -27.56 -13.02
CA GLY A 110 15.59 -28.98 -12.93
C GLY A 110 16.57 -29.65 -11.99
N ARG A 111 16.09 -30.55 -11.12
CA ARG A 111 16.95 -31.31 -10.23
C ARG A 111 16.49 -32.75 -10.05
N THR A 112 17.44 -33.66 -9.91
CA THR A 112 17.17 -35.05 -9.52
C THR A 112 17.44 -35.25 -8.03
N SER A 113 16.62 -36.03 -7.33
CA SER A 113 16.85 -36.43 -5.94
C SER A 113 16.47 -37.89 -5.69
N LEU A 114 16.82 -38.47 -4.54
CA LEU A 114 16.39 -39.82 -4.16
C LEU A 114 15.60 -39.74 -2.85
N ASN A 115 14.31 -40.11 -2.88
CA ASN A 115 13.41 -40.04 -1.70
C ASN A 115 13.39 -38.65 -1.03
N GLY A 116 13.51 -37.56 -1.81
CA GLY A 116 13.56 -36.19 -1.31
C GLY A 116 14.86 -35.81 -0.59
N ALA A 117 15.83 -36.73 -0.45
CA ALA A 117 17.15 -36.41 0.06
C ALA A 117 18.04 -35.92 -1.09
N ILE A 118 18.63 -34.73 -0.91
CA ILE A 118 19.61 -34.15 -1.82
C ILE A 118 20.89 -35.00 -1.73
N CYS A 119 21.34 -35.54 -2.87
CA CYS A 119 22.69 -36.08 -3.07
C CYS A 119 23.17 -37.19 -2.09
N ALA A 120 22.30 -37.83 -1.30
CA ALA A 120 22.70 -38.91 -0.39
C ALA A 120 22.36 -40.29 -0.95
N GLY A 121 23.35 -40.97 -1.55
CA GLY A 121 23.21 -42.34 -2.06
C GLY A 121 22.44 -42.48 -3.38
N ALA A 122 22.19 -41.37 -4.08
CA ALA A 122 21.53 -41.34 -5.38
C ALA A 122 22.47 -41.80 -6.52
N PRO A 123 21.94 -42.27 -7.66
CA PRO A 123 22.71 -42.49 -8.87
C PRO A 123 23.13 -41.16 -9.50
N ASP A 124 24.38 -41.08 -9.95
CA ASP A 124 24.97 -39.93 -10.64
C ASP A 124 24.27 -39.71 -11.99
N THR A 125 23.44 -38.67 -12.09
CA THR A 125 22.65 -38.33 -13.27
C THR A 125 23.21 -37.07 -13.93
N ARG A 126 22.95 -36.91 -15.23
CA ARG A 126 23.19 -35.68 -15.99
C ARG A 126 21.88 -35.16 -16.56
N LEU A 127 21.75 -33.84 -16.63
CA LEU A 127 20.59 -33.15 -17.17
C LEU A 127 21.00 -32.37 -18.43
N SER A 128 20.30 -32.58 -19.54
CA SER A 128 20.52 -31.87 -20.80
C SER A 128 19.22 -31.30 -21.34
N LEU A 129 19.16 -29.98 -21.52
CA LEU A 129 17.98 -29.28 -22.01
C LEU A 129 18.14 -28.83 -23.47
N TYR A 130 17.13 -29.10 -24.29
CA TYR A 130 17.08 -28.77 -25.71
C TYR A 130 15.77 -28.06 -26.05
N PRO A 131 15.79 -26.97 -26.84
CA PRO A 131 14.57 -26.45 -27.46
C PRO A 131 14.15 -27.37 -28.60
N LEU A 132 12.85 -27.53 -28.81
CA LEU A 132 12.29 -28.18 -29.99
C LEU A 132 11.97 -27.10 -31.04
N VAL A 133 12.45 -27.32 -32.26
CA VAL A 133 12.16 -26.45 -33.41
C VAL A 133 11.49 -27.33 -34.46
N ASP A 134 10.23 -27.04 -34.77
CA ASP A 134 9.39 -27.85 -35.67
C ASP A 134 9.33 -29.35 -35.25
N GLY A 135 9.22 -29.60 -33.95
CA GLY A 135 9.16 -30.95 -33.37
C GLY A 135 10.50 -31.71 -33.34
N ALA A 136 11.60 -31.09 -33.79
CA ALA A 136 12.93 -31.69 -33.78
C ALA A 136 13.85 -31.07 -32.72
N ARG A 137 14.71 -31.90 -32.11
CA ARG A 137 15.69 -31.47 -31.10
C ARG A 137 16.68 -30.46 -31.67
N GLY A 138 16.67 -29.25 -31.12
CA GLY A 138 17.59 -28.17 -31.43
C GLY A 138 18.95 -28.32 -30.74
N ALA A 139 19.73 -27.22 -30.72
CA ALA A 139 21.02 -27.18 -30.03
C ALA A 139 20.82 -27.17 -28.51
N ARG A 140 21.65 -27.91 -27.76
CA ARG A 140 21.59 -27.96 -26.29
C ARG A 140 21.77 -26.55 -25.69
N VAL A 141 20.83 -26.13 -24.87
CA VAL A 141 20.82 -24.80 -24.20
C VAL A 141 21.11 -24.88 -22.71
N GLY A 142 20.96 -26.06 -22.11
CA GLY A 142 21.30 -26.31 -20.70
C GLY A 142 22.00 -27.65 -20.55
N PHE A 143 23.00 -27.71 -19.68
CA PHE A 143 23.69 -28.94 -19.33
C PHE A 143 24.19 -28.84 -17.90
N ASN A 144 23.94 -29.87 -17.11
CA ASN A 144 24.59 -30.00 -15.82
C ASN A 144 24.88 -31.47 -15.47
N ASP A 145 26.07 -31.68 -14.93
CA ASP A 145 26.63 -32.92 -14.42
C ASP A 145 27.40 -32.69 -13.10
N ASP A 146 27.15 -31.58 -12.40
CA ASP A 146 28.00 -30.96 -11.36
C ASP A 146 28.16 -31.71 -10.03
N GLY A 147 28.14 -33.03 -10.03
CA GLY A 147 28.84 -33.76 -9.00
C GLY A 147 30.35 -33.73 -9.23
N ALA A 148 31.12 -32.98 -8.45
CA ALA A 148 32.54 -33.33 -8.26
C ALA A 148 32.65 -34.83 -7.86
N PRO A 149 33.81 -35.51 -8.01
CA PRO A 149 33.91 -36.93 -7.68
C PRO A 149 33.41 -37.22 -6.25
N GLY A 150 32.18 -37.72 -6.10
CA GLY A 150 31.53 -37.99 -4.82
C GLY A 150 30.16 -37.33 -4.58
N ASP A 151 29.71 -36.38 -5.40
CA ASP A 151 28.35 -35.82 -5.33
C ASP A 151 27.41 -36.51 -6.33
N LEU A 152 26.17 -36.77 -5.90
CA LEU A 152 25.31 -37.82 -6.46
C LEU A 152 24.01 -37.30 -7.11
N CYS A 153 23.90 -36.00 -7.41
CA CYS A 153 22.70 -35.41 -8.01
C CYS A 153 23.01 -34.18 -8.89
N SER A 154 22.27 -34.00 -10.00
CA SER A 154 22.40 -32.86 -10.92
C SER A 154 21.38 -31.75 -10.66
N LEU A 155 21.81 -30.48 -10.73
CA LEU A 155 20.98 -29.27 -10.55
C LEU A 155 21.10 -28.29 -11.75
N LEU A 156 20.27 -28.43 -12.77
CA LEU A 156 20.34 -27.57 -13.95
C LEU A 156 19.54 -26.28 -13.74
N GLY A 157 20.16 -25.10 -13.86
CA GLY A 157 19.48 -23.80 -13.92
C GLY A 157 19.81 -23.06 -15.22
N VAL A 158 18.79 -22.64 -15.97
CA VAL A 158 18.93 -21.93 -17.26
C VAL A 158 18.03 -20.69 -17.26
N PRO A 159 18.60 -19.48 -17.12
CA PRO A 159 17.83 -18.25 -17.20
C PRO A 159 17.60 -17.82 -18.65
N GLY A 160 16.52 -17.07 -18.90
CA GLY A 160 16.29 -16.37 -20.17
C GLY A 160 15.93 -17.28 -21.35
N LEU A 161 15.21 -18.36 -21.09
CA LEU A 161 14.61 -19.19 -22.13
C LEU A 161 13.47 -18.43 -22.81
N ALA A 162 13.29 -18.66 -24.11
CA ALA A 162 12.16 -18.10 -24.86
C ALA A 162 10.90 -18.98 -24.66
N ALA A 163 9.73 -18.44 -24.98
CA ALA A 163 8.52 -19.24 -25.10
C ALA A 163 8.70 -20.31 -26.20
N GLY A 164 8.15 -21.51 -25.99
CA GLY A 164 8.21 -22.63 -26.93
C GLY A 164 8.41 -23.98 -26.25
N ASP A 165 8.60 -25.00 -27.08
CA ASP A 165 8.69 -26.40 -26.63
C ASP A 165 10.12 -26.79 -26.29
N TYR A 166 10.27 -27.59 -25.25
CA TYR A 166 11.55 -28.04 -24.73
C TYR A 166 11.54 -29.54 -24.42
N GLU A 167 12.72 -30.13 -24.53
CA GLU A 167 13.01 -31.51 -24.20
C GLU A 167 14.16 -31.57 -23.20
N LEU A 168 13.90 -32.12 -22.02
CA LEU A 168 14.89 -32.43 -21.00
C LEU A 168 15.24 -33.92 -21.08
N GLU A 169 16.50 -34.20 -21.39
CA GLU A 169 17.08 -35.54 -21.32
C GLU A 169 17.76 -35.73 -19.95
N ILE A 170 17.41 -36.82 -19.28
CA ILE A 170 17.98 -37.26 -18.01
C ILE A 170 18.62 -38.63 -18.23
N ASP A 171 19.90 -38.76 -17.94
CA ASP A 171 20.56 -40.06 -18.03
C ASP A 171 21.75 -40.18 -17.09
N GLY A 172 22.34 -41.37 -17.00
CA GLY A 172 23.39 -41.65 -16.03
C GLY A 172 24.76 -41.14 -16.47
N PHE A 173 25.56 -40.63 -15.53
CA PHE A 173 26.95 -40.30 -15.79
C PHE A 173 27.71 -41.53 -16.31
N ASN A 174 28.36 -41.42 -17.47
CA ASN A 174 28.97 -42.55 -18.19
C ASN A 174 28.03 -43.75 -18.46
N GLY A 175 26.71 -43.52 -18.58
CA GLY A 175 25.73 -44.54 -18.88
C GLY A 175 25.42 -45.47 -17.70
N THR A 176 25.66 -45.03 -16.47
CA THR A 176 25.22 -45.72 -15.26
C THR A 176 23.68 -45.82 -15.21
N ALA A 177 23.16 -46.77 -14.46
CA ALA A 177 21.72 -46.90 -14.24
C ALA A 177 21.28 -45.98 -13.09
N ALA A 178 20.07 -45.41 -13.20
CA ALA A 178 19.39 -44.75 -12.11
C ALA A 178 18.05 -45.46 -11.82
N PRO A 179 18.02 -46.48 -10.94
CA PRO A 179 16.83 -47.32 -10.77
C PRO A 179 15.65 -46.60 -10.11
N ALA A 180 15.89 -45.47 -9.46
CA ALA A 180 14.87 -44.56 -8.96
C ALA A 180 15.47 -43.15 -8.78
N TYR A 181 14.77 -42.14 -9.28
CA TYR A 181 15.02 -40.74 -8.94
C TYR A 181 13.71 -39.96 -8.95
N THR A 182 13.71 -38.85 -8.23
CA THR A 182 12.65 -37.85 -8.21
C THR A 182 13.15 -36.63 -8.97
N LEU A 183 12.51 -36.30 -10.08
CA LEU A 183 12.78 -35.10 -10.85
C LEU A 183 11.88 -33.97 -10.36
N GLU A 184 12.48 -32.89 -9.88
CA GLU A 184 11.74 -31.66 -9.63
C GLU A 184 12.06 -30.65 -10.72
N LEU A 185 11.03 -30.20 -11.42
CA LEU A 185 11.11 -29.18 -12.45
C LEU A 185 10.45 -27.91 -11.92
N LEU A 186 11.07 -26.79 -12.20
CA LEU A 186 10.54 -25.45 -12.00
C LEU A 186 10.78 -24.70 -13.30
N ALA A 187 9.71 -24.38 -14.01
CA ALA A 187 9.78 -23.35 -15.03
C ALA A 187 8.94 -22.17 -14.55
N ALA A 188 9.61 -21.02 -14.47
CA ALA A 188 9.06 -19.83 -13.87
C ALA A 188 9.24 -18.64 -14.80
N MET A 189 8.17 -17.86 -14.94
CA MET A 189 8.22 -16.61 -15.69
C MET A 189 8.95 -15.55 -14.86
N ALA A 190 9.75 -14.71 -15.51
CA ALA A 190 10.43 -13.62 -14.81
C ALA A 190 9.46 -12.44 -14.62
N ALA A 191 9.12 -12.10 -13.38
CA ALA A 191 8.36 -10.91 -13.04
C ALA A 191 9.30 -9.80 -12.56
N ALA A 192 9.03 -8.55 -12.97
CA ALA A 192 9.86 -7.40 -12.63
C ALA A 192 9.00 -6.20 -12.21
N PRO A 193 9.48 -5.37 -11.26
CA PRO A 193 8.78 -4.13 -10.89
C PRO A 193 8.48 -3.25 -12.12
N GLY A 194 7.24 -2.76 -12.21
CA GLY A 194 6.77 -1.92 -13.31
C GLY A 194 6.50 -2.68 -14.62
N GLN A 195 6.46 -4.02 -14.60
CA GLN A 195 6.07 -4.85 -15.74
C GLN A 195 4.81 -5.66 -15.42
N ASP A 196 3.94 -5.76 -16.41
CA ASP A 196 2.79 -6.66 -16.39
C ASP A 196 3.16 -7.96 -17.12
N THR A 197 3.13 -9.08 -16.40
CA THR A 197 3.41 -10.41 -16.96
C THR A 197 2.08 -11.12 -17.21
N ARG A 198 1.90 -11.71 -18.39
CA ARG A 198 0.68 -12.48 -18.69
C ARG A 198 0.77 -13.87 -18.05
N GLY A 199 -0.37 -14.41 -17.63
CA GLY A 199 -0.49 -15.77 -17.12
C GLY A 199 -1.88 -16.31 -17.41
N ALA A 200 -2.04 -17.63 -17.34
CA ALA A 200 -3.33 -18.31 -17.49
C ALA A 200 -3.22 -19.69 -16.87
N ILE A 201 -4.24 -20.12 -16.13
CA ILE A 201 -4.31 -21.48 -15.57
C ILE A 201 -5.43 -22.21 -16.31
N PRO A 202 -5.17 -22.81 -17.49
CA PRO A 202 -6.22 -23.36 -18.35
C PRO A 202 -6.95 -24.55 -17.73
N GLN A 203 -6.36 -25.21 -16.72
CA GLN A 203 -6.89 -26.42 -16.10
C GLN A 203 -7.05 -26.32 -14.59
N ALA A 204 -8.02 -27.05 -14.05
CA ALA A 204 -8.17 -27.20 -12.61
C ALA A 204 -6.92 -27.87 -11.99
N ASN A 205 -6.55 -27.46 -10.78
CA ASN A 205 -5.33 -27.85 -10.07
C ASN A 205 -4.01 -27.38 -10.70
N GLY A 206 -4.07 -26.54 -11.73
CA GLY A 206 -2.88 -25.88 -12.27
C GLY A 206 -2.35 -24.77 -11.34
N ALA A 207 -1.09 -24.42 -11.54
CA ALA A 207 -0.42 -23.34 -10.84
C ALA A 207 0.56 -22.68 -11.80
N ASP A 208 0.56 -21.35 -11.83
CA ASP A 208 1.58 -20.55 -12.51
C ASP A 208 2.63 -20.09 -11.49
N VAL A 209 3.91 -20.21 -11.84
CA VAL A 209 5.03 -19.83 -10.98
C VAL A 209 5.88 -18.73 -11.62
N PHE A 210 6.25 -17.75 -10.81
CA PHE A 210 7.04 -16.60 -11.21
C PHE A 210 8.25 -16.43 -10.29
N THR A 211 9.37 -15.95 -10.84
CA THR A 211 10.50 -15.47 -10.04
C THR A 211 10.48 -13.95 -9.97
N LEU A 212 10.77 -13.40 -8.80
CA LEU A 212 10.79 -11.96 -8.55
C LEU A 212 11.98 -11.58 -7.65
N THR A 213 12.72 -10.55 -8.06
CA THR A 213 13.73 -9.89 -7.21
C THR A 213 13.22 -8.52 -6.78
N VAL A 214 13.17 -8.28 -5.47
CA VAL A 214 12.75 -7.03 -4.82
C VAL A 214 13.98 -6.33 -4.25
N ALA A 215 14.28 -5.12 -4.72
CA ALA A 215 15.58 -4.46 -4.51
C ALA A 215 15.68 -3.59 -3.23
N VAL A 216 14.55 -3.11 -2.70
CA VAL A 216 14.42 -2.20 -1.53
C VAL A 216 13.18 -2.58 -0.72
N ASP A 217 13.04 -2.08 0.51
CA ASP A 217 11.92 -2.36 1.46
C ASP A 217 10.54 -1.84 0.98
N ASP A 218 10.31 -1.82 -0.32
CA ASP A 218 9.09 -1.34 -0.96
C ASP A 218 7.98 -2.38 -0.84
N THR A 219 6.76 -1.91 -0.59
CA THR A 219 5.60 -2.80 -0.55
C THR A 219 5.22 -3.22 -1.96
N VAL A 220 5.59 -4.43 -2.37
CA VAL A 220 5.14 -4.95 -3.67
C VAL A 220 3.63 -5.16 -3.64
N VAL A 221 2.88 -4.65 -4.63
CA VAL A 221 1.44 -4.90 -4.80
C VAL A 221 1.22 -5.73 -6.06
N PHE A 222 0.63 -6.92 -5.90
CA PHE A 222 0.23 -7.79 -6.98
C PHE A 222 -1.25 -7.58 -7.34
N THR A 223 -1.53 -7.27 -8.60
CA THR A 223 -2.92 -7.11 -9.10
C THR A 223 -3.05 -7.86 -10.41
N SER A 224 -4.17 -8.56 -10.63
CA SER A 224 -4.33 -9.49 -11.75
C SER A 224 -4.72 -8.85 -13.11
N ASN A 225 -4.75 -7.51 -13.23
CA ASN A 225 -5.17 -6.82 -14.45
C ASN A 225 -4.40 -5.54 -14.85
N GLY A 226 -3.25 -5.22 -14.25
CA GLY A 226 -2.52 -3.99 -14.63
C GLY A 226 -3.13 -2.67 -14.13
N ALA A 227 -4.32 -2.66 -13.51
CA ALA A 227 -5.03 -1.43 -13.14
C ALA A 227 -5.61 -1.44 -11.70
N GLY A 228 -5.12 -2.33 -10.82
CA GLY A 228 -5.64 -2.41 -9.45
C GLY A 228 -7.02 -3.08 -9.34
N GLY A 229 -7.51 -3.70 -10.41
CA GLY A 229 -8.79 -4.43 -10.43
C GLY A 229 -8.63 -5.89 -10.80
N CYS A 230 -9.75 -6.59 -10.96
CA CYS A 230 -9.76 -8.02 -11.26
C CYS A 230 -10.55 -8.30 -12.52
N PRO A 231 -10.07 -9.19 -13.41
CA PRO A 231 -10.86 -9.68 -14.53
C PRO A 231 -12.12 -10.36 -13.99
N ALA A 232 -13.27 -10.07 -14.61
CA ALA A 232 -14.53 -10.72 -14.24
C ALA A 232 -14.39 -12.24 -14.39
N GLY A 233 -14.62 -12.98 -13.30
CA GLY A 233 -14.54 -14.44 -13.29
C GLY A 233 -13.21 -15.04 -12.81
N ALA A 234 -12.20 -14.23 -12.50
CA ALA A 234 -10.98 -14.68 -11.83
C ALA A 234 -11.18 -14.72 -10.30
N ASP A 235 -10.71 -15.80 -9.67
CA ASP A 235 -10.63 -16.01 -8.23
C ASP A 235 -9.35 -16.80 -7.97
N THR A 236 -8.31 -16.11 -7.49
CA THR A 236 -6.94 -16.62 -7.41
C THR A 236 -6.44 -16.58 -5.98
N ILE A 237 -5.49 -17.44 -5.67
CA ILE A 237 -4.69 -17.44 -4.45
C ILE A 237 -3.26 -17.12 -4.87
N LEU A 238 -2.69 -16.08 -4.28
CA LEU A 238 -1.28 -15.76 -4.46
C LEU A 238 -0.51 -16.28 -3.24
N THR A 239 0.63 -16.91 -3.48
CA THR A 239 1.53 -17.37 -2.40
C THR A 239 2.97 -17.03 -2.76
N ALA A 240 3.70 -16.43 -1.82
CA ALA A 240 5.10 -16.07 -1.98
C ALA A 240 5.99 -16.92 -1.06
N TYR A 241 7.09 -17.41 -1.63
CA TYR A 241 8.12 -18.19 -0.96
C TYR A 241 9.44 -17.46 -1.13
N ALA A 242 10.22 -17.31 -0.06
CA ALA A 242 11.59 -16.82 -0.22
C ALA A 242 12.39 -17.80 -1.09
N ALA A 243 13.32 -17.31 -1.90
CA ALA A 243 14.24 -18.17 -2.63
C ALA A 243 15.11 -18.95 -1.63
N GLY A 244 15.15 -20.28 -1.78
CA GLY A 244 16.10 -21.12 -1.06
C GLY A 244 17.52 -20.94 -1.60
N ALA A 245 18.53 -21.23 -0.78
CA ALA A 245 19.95 -21.02 -1.10
C ALA A 245 20.43 -21.71 -2.40
N ASP A 246 19.70 -22.72 -2.89
CA ASP A 246 20.07 -23.57 -4.03
C ASP A 246 18.95 -23.65 -5.11
N GLY A 247 18.14 -22.59 -5.27
CA GLY A 247 17.02 -22.58 -6.22
C GLY A 247 15.81 -23.44 -5.77
N THR A 248 15.81 -23.86 -4.51
CA THR A 248 14.71 -24.59 -3.89
C THR A 248 13.62 -23.63 -3.42
N ARG A 249 12.38 -24.12 -3.30
CA ARG A 249 11.34 -23.36 -2.60
C ARG A 249 11.79 -23.15 -1.16
N GLY A 250 11.98 -21.90 -0.77
CA GLY A 250 12.22 -21.57 0.63
C GLY A 250 10.92 -21.56 1.43
N VAL A 251 10.96 -20.89 2.58
CA VAL A 251 9.81 -20.79 3.48
C VAL A 251 8.73 -19.91 2.85
N GLN A 252 7.46 -20.31 3.00
CA GLN A 252 6.33 -19.45 2.66
C GLN A 252 6.39 -18.19 3.52
N VAL A 253 6.56 -17.04 2.87
CA VAL A 253 6.68 -15.74 3.55
C VAL A 253 5.36 -14.99 3.59
N ALA A 254 4.50 -15.22 2.60
CA ALA A 254 3.19 -14.61 2.53
C ALA A 254 2.23 -15.46 1.67
N ARG A 255 0.95 -15.34 1.95
CA ARG A 255 -0.14 -15.94 1.18
C ARG A 255 -1.35 -15.07 1.32
N ASN A 256 -2.05 -14.84 0.22
CA ASN A 256 -3.30 -14.11 0.25
C ASN A 256 -4.33 -14.70 -0.71
N ASP A 257 -5.58 -14.58 -0.29
CA ASP A 257 -6.81 -14.92 -1.01
C ASP A 257 -7.91 -13.86 -0.76
N ASP A 258 -7.58 -12.71 -0.15
CA ASP A 258 -8.54 -11.81 0.48
C ASP A 258 -9.24 -10.82 -0.47
N GLY A 259 -10.20 -11.38 -1.20
CA GLY A 259 -11.43 -10.67 -1.52
C GLY A 259 -12.48 -11.66 -1.98
N GLY A 260 -13.21 -12.33 -1.09
CA GLY A 260 -14.03 -13.49 -1.47
C GLY A 260 -14.99 -13.27 -2.66
N GLY A 261 -14.92 -14.15 -3.66
CA GLY A 261 -15.83 -14.26 -4.81
C GLY A 261 -15.19 -13.91 -6.16
N ARG A 262 -15.83 -14.35 -7.26
CA ARG A 262 -15.38 -14.04 -8.64
C ARG A 262 -15.26 -12.52 -8.86
N GLY A 263 -14.08 -12.04 -9.23
CA GLY A 263 -13.82 -10.62 -9.55
C GLY A 263 -13.09 -9.82 -8.47
N LEU A 264 -12.35 -10.48 -7.58
CA LEU A 264 -11.52 -9.90 -6.53
C LEU A 264 -10.19 -10.68 -6.48
N CYS A 265 -9.06 -10.00 -6.26
CA CYS A 265 -7.72 -10.51 -6.58
C CYS A 265 -6.90 -10.62 -5.32
N SER A 266 -6.05 -11.64 -5.27
CA SER A 266 -5.03 -11.78 -4.24
C SER A 266 -3.91 -10.76 -4.41
N GLN A 267 -3.61 -10.03 -3.34
CA GLN A 267 -2.50 -9.07 -3.25
C GLN A 267 -1.57 -9.44 -2.10
N ILE A 268 -0.25 -9.32 -2.27
CA ILE A 268 0.72 -9.60 -1.20
C ILE A 268 1.81 -8.53 -1.19
N THR A 269 2.16 -8.05 0.01
CA THR A 269 3.33 -7.21 0.29
C THR A 269 4.56 -8.06 0.61
N LEU A 270 5.71 -7.78 -0.03
CA LEU A 270 6.98 -8.46 0.21
C LEU A 270 8.10 -7.45 0.52
N PRO A 271 8.99 -7.74 1.49
CA PRO A 271 10.19 -6.93 1.72
C PRO A 271 11.26 -7.17 0.64
N ALA A 272 12.41 -6.49 0.74
CA ALA A 272 13.54 -6.73 -0.16
C ALA A 272 14.01 -8.20 -0.09
N GLY A 273 14.23 -8.82 -1.25
CA GLY A 273 14.64 -10.22 -1.35
C GLY A 273 14.32 -10.86 -2.69
N GLU A 274 14.71 -12.13 -2.84
CA GLU A 274 14.34 -12.96 -3.97
C GLU A 274 13.20 -13.90 -3.60
N TYR A 275 12.20 -14.02 -4.47
CA TYR A 275 10.98 -14.75 -4.21
C TYR A 275 10.58 -15.65 -5.39
N GLU A 276 10.00 -16.80 -5.05
CA GLU A 276 9.19 -17.62 -5.93
C GLU A 276 7.72 -17.35 -5.59
N LEU A 277 6.94 -16.95 -6.59
CA LEU A 277 5.52 -16.66 -6.46
C LEU A 277 4.73 -17.78 -7.13
N ALA A 278 3.69 -18.28 -6.48
CA ALA A 278 2.73 -19.16 -7.10
C ALA A 278 1.34 -18.52 -7.12
N VAL A 279 0.75 -18.51 -8.31
CA VAL A 279 -0.65 -18.19 -8.53
C VAL A 279 -1.40 -19.51 -8.74
N THR A 280 -2.45 -19.73 -7.96
CA THR A 280 -3.36 -20.89 -8.13
C THR A 280 -4.79 -20.40 -8.19
N GLY A 281 -5.69 -21.13 -8.85
CA GLY A 281 -7.12 -20.83 -8.74
C GLY A 281 -7.67 -21.16 -7.35
N PHE A 282 -8.64 -20.38 -6.87
CA PHE A 282 -9.38 -20.71 -5.65
C PHE A 282 -10.12 -22.05 -5.82
N ASN A 283 -10.08 -22.91 -4.80
CA ASN A 283 -10.59 -24.29 -4.87
C ASN A 283 -10.07 -25.09 -6.08
N ASN A 284 -8.84 -24.81 -6.53
CA ASN A 284 -8.19 -25.45 -7.66
C ASN A 284 -8.94 -25.25 -9.00
N LEU A 285 -9.69 -24.16 -9.17
CA LEU A 285 -10.37 -23.88 -10.43
C LEU A 285 -9.37 -23.43 -11.51
N ALA A 286 -9.74 -23.65 -12.77
CA ALA A 286 -9.07 -23.00 -13.89
C ALA A 286 -9.26 -21.47 -13.80
N VAL A 287 -8.23 -20.73 -14.21
CA VAL A 287 -8.19 -19.27 -14.20
C VAL A 287 -8.01 -18.80 -15.64
N ALA A 288 -8.97 -18.01 -16.12
CA ALA A 288 -8.87 -17.34 -17.41
C ALA A 288 -7.59 -16.45 -17.48
N PRO A 289 -7.13 -16.06 -18.68
CA PRO A 289 -5.94 -15.23 -18.79
C PRO A 289 -5.98 -13.99 -17.89
N TYR A 290 -4.90 -13.76 -17.17
CA TYR A 290 -4.72 -12.69 -16.20
C TYR A 290 -3.37 -12.00 -16.41
N LEU A 291 -3.18 -10.84 -15.76
CA LEU A 291 -1.92 -10.09 -15.76
C LEU A 291 -1.36 -10.06 -14.36
N LEU A 292 -0.21 -10.66 -14.10
CA LEU A 292 0.54 -10.43 -12.86
C LEU A 292 1.30 -9.11 -12.97
N SER A 293 0.83 -8.08 -12.26
CA SER A 293 1.54 -6.80 -12.13
C SER A 293 2.40 -6.76 -10.87
N VAL A 294 3.63 -6.30 -10.97
CA VAL A 294 4.50 -6.04 -9.81
C VAL A 294 4.65 -4.53 -9.67
N ARG A 295 4.05 -3.94 -8.64
CA ARG A 295 4.17 -2.51 -8.34
C ARG A 295 5.02 -2.33 -7.09
N ALA A 296 6.12 -1.61 -7.17
CA ALA A 296 6.83 -1.15 -5.97
C ALA A 296 5.97 -0.05 -5.31
N ALA A 297 5.62 -0.18 -4.03
CA ALA A 297 5.04 0.93 -3.29
C ALA A 297 6.15 1.88 -2.86
N GLY A 298 5.91 3.18 -3.04
CA GLY A 298 6.92 4.23 -2.85
C GLY A 298 7.44 4.78 -4.17
N VAL A 299 6.53 5.02 -5.12
CA VAL A 299 6.87 5.80 -6.31
C VAL A 299 6.19 7.15 -6.16
N CYS A 300 7.01 8.19 -6.14
CA CYS A 300 6.54 9.55 -6.16
C CYS A 300 5.52 9.80 -7.28
N GLY A 301 4.31 10.23 -6.91
CA GLY A 301 3.18 10.46 -7.82
C GLY A 301 2.14 9.35 -7.83
N ASP A 302 2.08 8.52 -6.78
CA ASP A 302 1.10 7.42 -6.66
C ASP A 302 -0.21 7.82 -5.95
N GLY A 303 -0.31 9.08 -5.51
CA GLY A 303 -1.46 9.64 -4.82
C GLY A 303 -1.46 9.38 -3.31
N THR A 304 -0.37 8.84 -2.74
CA THR A 304 -0.23 8.59 -1.30
C THR A 304 1.16 8.99 -0.80
N VAL A 305 1.25 9.59 0.39
CA VAL A 305 2.55 9.95 1.00
C VAL A 305 3.13 8.74 1.73
N ASN A 306 4.20 8.15 1.19
CA ASN A 306 4.84 6.94 1.70
C ASN A 306 6.02 7.24 2.66
N THR A 307 6.59 6.18 3.26
CA THR A 307 7.74 6.31 4.17
C THR A 307 8.99 6.70 3.38
N GLY A 308 9.43 7.96 3.50
CA GLY A 308 10.58 8.52 2.76
C GLY A 308 10.21 9.67 1.82
N GLU A 309 8.92 9.83 1.54
CA GLU A 309 8.34 10.96 0.81
C GLU A 309 7.93 12.06 1.80
N GLN A 310 8.07 13.34 1.41
CA GLN A 310 7.57 14.46 2.20
C GLN A 310 6.17 14.91 1.73
N CYS A 311 5.85 14.63 0.47
CA CYS A 311 4.61 14.94 -0.25
C CYS A 311 4.45 13.96 -1.41
N ASP A 312 3.32 13.97 -2.12
CA ASP A 312 3.11 13.19 -3.35
C ASP A 312 2.36 14.04 -4.39
N PRO A 313 2.89 14.27 -5.61
CA PRO A 313 2.27 15.12 -6.62
C PRO A 313 1.14 14.43 -7.41
N GLY A 314 0.76 13.19 -7.07
CA GLY A 314 -0.15 12.36 -7.85
C GLY A 314 0.35 12.07 -9.28
N ALA A 315 -0.53 11.49 -10.10
CA ALA A 315 -0.24 11.18 -11.51
C ALA A 315 -0.22 12.42 -12.43
N ASP A 316 -0.66 13.57 -11.92
CA ASP A 316 -0.84 14.83 -12.63
C ASP A 316 0.02 15.94 -11.96
N VAL A 317 1.25 16.18 -12.42
CA VAL A 317 2.14 17.28 -11.94
C VAL A 317 1.66 18.68 -12.43
N PRO A 318 1.93 19.85 -11.77
CA PRO A 318 2.76 20.15 -10.60
C PRO A 318 2.13 21.20 -9.63
N ASP A 319 0.89 20.99 -9.18
CA ASP A 319 0.09 22.00 -8.47
C ASP A 319 0.35 22.02 -6.95
N ASP A 320 0.84 20.92 -6.38
CA ASP A 320 0.84 20.68 -4.92
C ASP A 320 2.18 21.00 -4.25
N PHE A 321 2.99 21.88 -4.85
CA PHE A 321 4.32 22.25 -4.34
C PHE A 321 5.19 21.03 -3.98
N CYS A 322 5.03 19.95 -4.75
CA CYS A 322 5.75 18.69 -4.58
C CYS A 322 6.53 18.40 -5.86
N ASP A 323 7.85 18.24 -5.75
CA ASP A 323 8.70 17.95 -6.90
C ASP A 323 8.62 16.47 -7.32
N GLY A 324 9.15 16.15 -8.50
CA GLY A 324 9.20 14.77 -9.01
C GLY A 324 10.13 13.83 -8.22
N ALA A 325 10.70 14.29 -7.10
CA ALA A 325 11.44 13.50 -6.12
C ALA A 325 10.71 13.43 -4.77
N CYS A 326 9.44 13.87 -4.71
CA CYS A 326 8.58 13.88 -3.53
C CYS A 326 9.19 14.66 -2.36
N GLN A 327 9.89 15.72 -2.71
CA GLN A 327 10.29 16.77 -1.80
C GLN A 327 9.42 18.00 -2.04
N PHE A 328 9.05 18.65 -0.96
CA PHE A 328 8.36 19.91 -1.08
C PHE A 328 9.24 20.98 -1.75
N ILE A 329 8.68 21.65 -2.73
CA ILE A 329 9.27 22.81 -3.39
C ILE A 329 9.11 23.99 -2.44
N ALA A 330 10.23 24.63 -2.09
CA ALA A 330 10.19 25.86 -1.32
C ALA A 330 9.57 27.00 -2.14
N GLY A 331 8.58 27.67 -1.57
CA GLY A 331 7.90 28.79 -2.20
C GLY A 331 6.53 29.07 -1.58
N CYS A 332 6.12 30.33 -1.72
CA CYS A 332 4.92 30.85 -1.10
C CYS A 332 3.63 30.21 -1.61
N GLY A 333 2.75 29.87 -0.68
CA GLY A 333 1.45 29.26 -0.89
C GLY A 333 1.43 27.75 -0.84
N ASN A 334 2.43 27.13 -0.21
CA ASN A 334 2.59 25.67 -0.13
C ASN A 334 2.05 25.04 1.17
N GLY A 335 1.44 25.85 2.04
CA GLY A 335 0.85 25.47 3.31
C GLY A 335 1.84 25.32 4.46
N ARG A 336 3.09 25.76 4.30
CA ARG A 336 4.13 25.71 5.35
C ARG A 336 4.98 26.97 5.32
N VAL A 337 5.39 27.43 6.50
CA VAL A 337 6.30 28.58 6.61
C VAL A 337 7.75 28.12 6.36
N ASP A 338 8.26 28.38 5.17
CA ASP A 338 9.64 28.08 4.77
C ASP A 338 10.64 29.17 5.24
N ALA A 339 11.93 28.87 5.12
CA ALA A 339 12.99 29.79 5.53
C ALA A 339 13.01 31.06 4.67
N GLY A 340 12.50 32.17 5.22
CA GLY A 340 12.40 33.47 4.54
C GLY A 340 10.96 33.97 4.38
N GLU A 341 9.98 33.17 4.77
CA GLU A 341 8.55 33.52 4.78
C GLU A 341 8.11 33.97 6.18
N GLU A 342 7.13 34.87 6.24
CA GLU A 342 6.52 35.32 7.50
C GLU A 342 5.19 34.59 7.78
N CYS A 343 4.55 34.07 6.75
CA CYS A 343 3.30 33.29 6.78
C CYS A 343 3.25 32.35 5.56
N ASP A 344 2.27 31.43 5.55
CA ASP A 344 1.82 30.70 4.37
C ASP A 344 0.40 30.17 4.65
N ASP A 345 -0.59 30.55 3.83
CA ASP A 345 -2.00 30.17 3.97
C ASP A 345 -2.44 29.09 2.96
N GLY A 346 -1.47 28.43 2.31
CA GLY A 346 -1.72 27.36 1.35
C GLY A 346 -2.08 27.84 -0.04
N ASN A 347 -1.98 29.14 -0.33
CA ASN A 347 -2.07 29.65 -1.69
C ASN A 347 -1.38 31.04 -1.85
N VAL A 348 -1.63 31.73 -2.97
CA VAL A 348 -1.03 33.06 -3.27
C VAL A 348 -2.10 34.11 -3.59
N ALA A 349 -3.33 33.88 -3.13
CA ALA A 349 -4.39 34.88 -3.19
C ALA A 349 -4.06 36.04 -2.25
N VAL A 350 -4.85 37.10 -2.36
CA VAL A 350 -4.63 38.33 -1.60
C VAL A 350 -5.90 38.59 -0.81
N GLY A 351 -5.75 38.85 0.47
CA GLY A 351 -6.80 39.06 1.48
C GLY A 351 -7.33 37.77 2.10
N ASP A 352 -6.50 36.73 2.23
CA ASP A 352 -6.83 35.47 2.91
C ASP A 352 -5.81 35.05 3.98
N GLY A 353 -4.85 35.93 4.28
CA GLY A 353 -3.97 35.86 5.45
C GLY A 353 -2.49 35.93 5.09
N CYS A 354 -2.12 35.56 3.87
CA CYS A 354 -0.75 35.63 3.40
C CYS A 354 -0.64 36.10 1.95
N ASP A 355 0.13 37.16 1.69
CA ASP A 355 0.23 37.70 0.34
C ASP A 355 1.07 36.79 -0.56
N GLY A 356 1.02 37.01 -1.88
CA GLY A 356 1.84 36.26 -2.85
C GLY A 356 3.37 36.46 -2.73
N ALA A 357 3.85 37.23 -1.75
CA ALA A 357 5.25 37.37 -1.36
C ALA A 357 5.55 36.76 0.03
N CYS A 358 4.59 36.04 0.61
CA CYS A 358 4.63 35.41 1.92
C CYS A 358 4.93 36.41 3.05
N GLN A 359 4.28 37.55 2.96
CA GLN A 359 4.17 38.54 4.03
C GLN A 359 2.74 38.50 4.57
N ARG A 360 2.60 38.62 5.89
CA ARG A 360 1.28 38.64 6.52
C ARG A 360 0.47 39.80 5.97
N GLU A 361 -0.76 39.49 5.57
CA GLU A 361 -1.69 40.50 5.10
C GLU A 361 -2.33 41.16 6.31
N PRO A 362 -2.34 42.50 6.39
CA PRO A 362 -3.04 43.16 7.48
C PRO A 362 -4.55 42.96 7.29
N GLU A 363 -5.12 42.08 8.12
CA GLU A 363 -6.55 41.82 8.22
C GLU A 363 -7.00 41.98 9.67
N CYS A 364 -8.01 42.84 9.85
CA CYS A 364 -8.53 43.09 11.17
C CYS A 364 -9.36 41.90 11.70
N GLY A 365 -9.12 41.56 12.96
CA GLY A 365 -9.79 40.50 13.70
C GLY A 365 -9.12 39.14 13.59
N ASP A 366 -7.85 39.06 13.19
CA ASP A 366 -7.11 37.81 13.02
C ASP A 366 -6.32 37.38 14.27
N GLY A 367 -6.29 38.24 15.29
CA GLY A 367 -5.59 38.04 16.56
C GLY A 367 -4.18 38.62 16.59
N PHE A 368 -3.72 39.28 15.53
CA PHE A 368 -2.39 39.86 15.40
C PHE A 368 -2.47 41.35 15.05
N VAL A 369 -1.64 42.16 15.70
CA VAL A 369 -1.56 43.60 15.36
C VAL A 369 -0.52 43.79 14.27
N ASP A 370 -0.96 43.88 13.01
CA ASP A 370 -0.12 44.01 11.83
C ASP A 370 -0.17 45.44 11.25
N ALA A 371 0.98 46.00 10.85
CA ALA A 371 0.99 47.39 10.36
C ALA A 371 0.18 47.49 9.04
N PRO A 372 -0.89 48.32 8.97
CA PRO A 372 -1.07 49.60 9.66
C PRO A 372 -2.10 49.64 10.82
N GLU A 373 -2.51 48.51 11.36
CA GLU A 373 -3.48 48.38 12.44
C GLU A 373 -3.01 49.03 13.75
N GLN A 374 -3.96 49.52 14.54
CA GLN A 374 -3.71 50.12 15.85
C GLN A 374 -3.97 49.13 16.99
N CYS A 375 -4.90 48.20 16.77
CA CYS A 375 -5.32 47.13 17.66
C CYS A 375 -5.75 45.92 16.83
N ASP A 376 -5.94 44.79 17.50
CA ASP A 376 -6.65 43.60 17.00
C ASP A 376 -7.11 42.78 18.23
N ASP A 377 -8.40 42.49 18.35
CA ASP A 377 -8.99 41.71 19.46
C ASP A 377 -9.48 40.32 19.02
N GLY A 378 -9.04 39.86 17.86
CA GLY A 378 -9.31 38.53 17.33
C GLY A 378 -10.71 38.32 16.76
N ASN A 379 -11.47 39.40 16.55
CA ASN A 379 -12.73 39.35 15.82
C ASN A 379 -13.12 40.74 15.20
N LEU A 380 -14.34 40.86 14.68
CA LEU A 380 -14.86 42.09 14.03
C LEU A 380 -16.12 42.63 14.71
N ASP A 381 -16.39 42.18 15.94
CA ASP A 381 -17.48 42.72 16.76
C ASP A 381 -17.14 44.17 17.14
N VAL A 382 -18.17 44.92 17.55
CA VAL A 382 -18.04 46.34 17.85
C VAL A 382 -18.32 46.56 19.33
N GLY A 383 -17.39 47.20 20.03
CA GLY A 383 -17.42 47.48 21.46
C GLY A 383 -16.70 46.45 22.33
N ASP A 384 -15.71 45.74 21.81
CA ASP A 384 -14.87 44.79 22.56
C ASP A 384 -13.36 45.10 22.52
N GLY A 385 -12.99 46.24 21.91
CA GLY A 385 -11.67 46.85 22.05
C GLY A 385 -11.08 47.31 20.71
N CYS A 386 -11.47 46.68 19.60
CA CYS A 386 -10.97 47.02 18.27
C CYS A 386 -12.08 47.07 17.22
N ASP A 387 -12.16 48.16 16.45
CA ASP A 387 -13.23 48.30 15.47
C ASP A 387 -12.92 47.46 14.22
N ALA A 388 -13.93 47.24 13.39
CA ALA A 388 -13.76 46.49 12.14
C ALA A 388 -12.80 47.14 11.10
N ALA A 389 -12.18 48.28 11.42
CA ALA A 389 -11.14 48.94 10.65
C ALA A 389 -9.78 48.95 11.38
N CYS A 390 -9.66 48.19 12.46
CA CYS A 390 -8.51 48.04 13.32
C CYS A 390 -7.99 49.36 13.92
N ALA A 391 -8.94 50.21 14.29
CA ALA A 391 -8.72 51.34 15.16
C ALA A 391 -9.28 51.05 16.55
N PHE A 392 -8.61 51.56 17.59
CA PHE A 392 -9.08 51.42 18.96
C PHE A 392 -10.52 51.91 19.09
N GLU A 393 -11.37 51.05 19.64
CA GLU A 393 -12.72 51.44 20.01
C GLU A 393 -12.65 52.27 21.27
N GLN A 394 -13.24 53.45 21.23
CA GLN A 394 -13.23 54.33 22.40
C GLN A 394 -14.45 54.02 23.26
N GLU A 395 -14.27 53.11 24.20
CA GLU A 395 -15.25 52.82 25.25
C GLU A 395 -14.74 53.30 26.61
N CYS A 396 -15.15 54.52 26.94
CA CYS A 396 -14.85 55.09 28.23
C CYS A 396 -15.47 54.27 29.37
N GLY A 397 -14.66 53.91 30.36
CA GLY A 397 -15.08 53.24 31.59
C GLY A 397 -14.83 51.74 31.62
N ASN A 398 -13.89 51.21 30.84
CA ASN A 398 -13.54 49.79 30.82
C ASN A 398 -12.30 49.45 31.68
N GLY A 399 -11.66 50.46 32.25
CA GLY A 399 -10.50 50.37 33.14
C GLY A 399 -9.15 50.51 32.42
N VAL A 400 -9.15 50.78 31.12
CA VAL A 400 -7.94 50.84 30.27
C VAL A 400 -7.96 52.16 29.51
N VAL A 401 -6.85 52.91 29.56
CA VAL A 401 -6.72 54.13 28.75
C VAL A 401 -6.25 53.75 27.34
N GLU A 402 -7.11 53.92 26.35
CA GLU A 402 -6.82 53.55 24.95
C GLU A 402 -7.16 54.64 23.93
N GLY A 403 -6.60 54.53 22.72
CA GLY A 403 -6.83 55.49 21.63
C GLY A 403 -6.50 56.96 21.98
N THR A 404 -7.53 57.81 22.05
CA THR A 404 -7.46 59.25 22.34
C THR A 404 -8.03 59.63 23.71
N GLU A 405 -8.31 58.65 24.57
CA GLU A 405 -8.80 58.86 25.93
C GLU A 405 -7.77 59.59 26.79
N ALA A 406 -8.23 60.55 27.61
CA ALA A 406 -7.36 61.26 28.54
C ALA A 406 -7.27 60.56 29.91
N CYS A 407 -8.22 59.67 30.21
CA CYS A 407 -8.34 58.87 31.42
C CYS A 407 -9.33 57.72 31.18
N ASP A 408 -9.35 56.74 32.08
CA ASP A 408 -10.40 55.73 32.25
C ASP A 408 -10.34 55.28 33.72
N ASP A 409 -11.46 55.32 34.45
CA ASP A 409 -11.57 54.92 35.86
C ASP A 409 -12.45 53.68 36.10
N GLY A 410 -12.67 52.89 35.05
CA GLY A 410 -13.38 51.60 35.12
C GLY A 410 -14.90 51.72 35.18
N ASN A 411 -15.46 52.91 34.94
CA ASN A 411 -16.90 53.10 34.71
C ASN A 411 -17.22 54.45 33.99
N VAL A 412 -18.51 54.74 33.75
CA VAL A 412 -18.98 55.98 33.08
C VAL A 412 -19.67 56.97 34.04
N ALA A 413 -19.47 56.84 35.34
CA ALA A 413 -19.97 57.82 36.29
C ALA A 413 -19.20 59.13 36.12
N ASN A 414 -19.83 60.23 36.54
CA ASN A 414 -19.14 61.52 36.57
C ASN A 414 -18.82 61.85 38.02
N GLY A 415 -17.65 62.41 38.25
CA GLY A 415 -17.10 62.83 39.53
C GLY A 415 -16.35 61.75 40.29
N ASP A 416 -15.77 60.75 39.62
CA ASP A 416 -14.95 59.67 40.20
C ASP A 416 -13.53 59.56 39.63
N GLY A 417 -13.20 60.33 38.59
CA GLY A 417 -11.84 60.38 38.03
C GLY A 417 -11.83 60.71 36.56
N CYS A 418 -12.74 60.10 35.82
CA CYS A 418 -12.94 60.28 34.40
C CYS A 418 -14.41 60.49 34.08
N ASP A 419 -14.74 61.47 33.24
CA ASP A 419 -16.13 61.66 32.83
C ASP A 419 -16.54 60.64 31.76
N ALA A 420 -17.85 60.51 31.50
CA ALA A 420 -18.37 59.63 30.45
C ALA A 420 -17.91 59.98 29.01
N GLY A 421 -17.14 61.05 28.84
CA GLY A 421 -16.52 61.46 27.58
C GLY A 421 -15.00 61.27 27.56
N CYS A 422 -14.46 60.52 28.53
CA CYS A 422 -13.03 60.22 28.69
C CYS A 422 -12.13 61.44 28.82
N THR A 423 -12.62 62.46 29.52
CA THR A 423 -11.84 63.62 29.92
C THR A 423 -11.61 63.63 31.43
N MET A 424 -10.38 63.98 31.82
CA MET A 424 -10.01 64.03 33.24
C MET A 424 -10.90 65.03 33.98
N GLU A 425 -11.62 64.51 34.97
CA GLU A 425 -12.44 65.31 35.85
C GLU A 425 -11.57 65.91 36.94
N ASN A 426 -11.42 67.24 36.89
CA ASN A 426 -10.60 67.93 37.86
C ASN A 426 -11.37 68.06 39.19
N PHE A 427 -11.05 67.21 40.17
CA PHE A 427 -11.62 67.32 41.51
C PHE A 427 -11.22 68.60 42.23
N PRO A 428 -12.14 69.29 42.93
CA PRO A 428 -11.77 70.28 43.93
C PRO A 428 -11.14 69.61 45.18
N ALA A 429 -9.84 69.35 45.09
CA ALA A 429 -8.79 69.45 46.14
C ALA A 429 -9.09 69.05 47.60
N ASN A 430 -9.94 68.05 47.93
CA ASN A 430 -10.12 67.73 49.36
C ASN A 430 -10.24 66.26 49.78
N ARG A 431 -10.14 65.27 48.87
CA ARG A 431 -9.95 63.85 49.26
C ARG A 431 -9.18 63.06 48.20
N GLY A 432 -7.86 63.22 48.14
CA GLY A 432 -7.02 62.26 47.43
C GLY A 432 -6.92 60.99 48.26
N ALA A 433 -7.52 59.89 47.81
CA ALA A 433 -7.25 58.57 48.34
C ALA A 433 -6.19 57.92 47.45
N LEU A 434 -5.02 57.61 48.03
CA LEU A 434 -4.00 56.82 47.35
C LEU A 434 -4.19 55.36 47.78
N PHE A 435 -4.72 54.55 46.88
CA PHE A 435 -4.86 53.11 47.09
C PHE A 435 -3.54 52.43 46.74
N ILE A 436 -3.00 51.67 47.69
CA ILE A 436 -1.73 50.96 47.53
C ILE A 436 -1.97 49.50 47.87
N GLN A 437 -1.73 48.63 46.90
CA GLN A 437 -1.78 47.18 47.11
C GLN A 437 -0.45 46.73 47.75
N ALA A 438 -0.52 46.24 48.98
CA ALA A 438 0.62 45.70 49.71
C ALA A 438 0.62 44.17 49.58
N ASP A 439 1.65 43.60 48.95
CA ASP A 439 1.73 42.17 48.59
C ASP A 439 2.71 41.38 49.48
N GLY A 440 3.13 41.94 50.61
CA GLY A 440 4.15 41.38 51.51
C GLY A 440 3.98 39.88 51.82
N VAL A 441 4.72 39.03 51.10
CA VAL A 441 4.78 37.59 51.32
C VAL A 441 5.84 37.24 52.38
N GLY A 442 5.39 36.94 53.60
CA GLY A 442 6.19 36.31 54.66
C GLY A 442 6.25 37.06 56.00
N LEU A 443 6.39 36.32 57.11
CA LEU A 443 6.48 36.89 58.47
C LEU A 443 7.73 37.79 58.61
N GLY A 444 7.50 39.10 58.71
CA GLY A 444 8.57 40.10 58.87
C GLY A 444 8.88 40.91 57.60
N ALA A 445 8.22 40.64 56.48
CA ALA A 445 8.25 41.51 55.30
C ALA A 445 7.63 42.88 55.62
N ARG A 446 8.15 43.93 54.99
CA ARG A 446 7.66 45.31 55.15
C ARG A 446 7.58 45.96 53.79
N ASP A 447 6.41 46.47 53.47
CA ASP A 447 6.20 47.28 52.27
C ASP A 447 6.46 48.75 52.63
N ARG A 448 7.23 49.44 51.78
CA ARG A 448 7.59 50.84 51.98
C ARG A 448 7.09 51.66 50.81
N PHE A 449 6.37 52.73 51.15
CA PHE A 449 5.83 53.69 50.19
C PHE A 449 6.27 55.09 50.60
N ASP A 450 6.87 55.82 49.68
CA ASP A 450 7.26 57.21 49.88
C ASP A 450 6.29 58.11 49.09
N PHE A 451 5.75 59.15 49.72
CA PHE A 451 4.86 60.12 49.10
C PHE A 451 5.19 61.53 49.59
N VAL A 452 4.87 62.54 48.79
CA VAL A 452 5.13 63.95 49.10
C VAL A 452 3.82 64.62 49.49
N VAL A 453 3.85 65.42 50.55
CA VAL A 453 2.72 66.24 51.01
C VAL A 453 3.08 67.71 50.73
N ASP A 454 2.55 68.25 49.64
CA ASP A 454 2.95 69.58 49.14
C ASP A 454 2.36 70.77 49.93
N THR A 455 1.33 70.53 50.74
CA THR A 455 0.70 71.52 51.64
C THR A 455 0.22 70.82 52.92
N GLU A 456 0.06 71.54 54.05
CA GLU A 456 -0.38 70.93 55.34
C GLU A 456 -1.57 69.97 55.16
N ALA A 457 -1.36 68.68 55.46
CA ALA A 457 -2.37 67.63 55.34
C ALA A 457 -2.42 66.76 56.60
N THR A 458 -3.59 66.19 56.87
CA THR A 458 -3.74 65.12 57.87
C THR A 458 -3.66 63.78 57.15
N VAL A 459 -2.63 62.98 57.45
CA VAL A 459 -2.49 61.63 56.91
C VAL A 459 -3.24 60.66 57.82
N VAL A 460 -4.21 59.92 57.26
CA VAL A 460 -4.93 58.86 57.94
C VAL A 460 -4.64 57.55 57.21
N GLY A 461 -3.99 56.62 57.88
CA GLY A 461 -3.75 55.27 57.35
C GLY A 461 -4.80 54.28 57.84
N GLN A 462 -5.36 53.48 56.95
CA GLN A 462 -6.28 52.39 57.27
C GLN A 462 -5.92 51.16 56.44
N ASN A 463 -6.02 49.97 57.03
CA ASN A 463 -5.84 48.71 56.31
C ASN A 463 -7.21 48.09 56.02
N GLY A 464 -7.41 47.58 54.81
CA GLY A 464 -8.63 46.93 54.34
C GLY A 464 -8.28 45.84 53.31
N SER A 465 -9.20 44.92 53.06
CA SER A 465 -9.10 43.94 51.98
C SER A 465 -10.16 44.24 50.92
N ASP A 466 -9.75 44.30 49.66
CA ASP A 466 -10.60 44.36 48.45
C ASP A 466 -11.66 45.47 48.48
N GLU A 467 -11.19 46.72 48.33
CA GLU A 467 -11.94 47.98 48.13
C GLU A 467 -13.02 48.36 49.18
N ALA A 468 -13.39 47.43 50.05
CA ALA A 468 -14.17 47.70 51.24
C ALA A 468 -13.19 48.02 52.39
N LEU A 469 -13.37 49.16 53.04
CA LEU A 469 -12.69 49.56 54.29
C LEU A 469 -13.09 48.67 55.49
N ALA A 470 -13.02 47.35 55.32
CA ALA A 470 -13.35 46.35 56.30
C ALA A 470 -12.09 45.56 56.66
N CYS A 471 -11.70 45.60 57.93
CA CYS A 471 -10.56 44.82 58.47
C CYS A 471 -10.88 43.31 58.61
N ALA A 472 -11.79 42.77 57.80
CA ALA A 472 -12.26 41.39 57.94
C ALA A 472 -11.31 40.44 57.19
N GLY A 473 -10.46 39.72 57.92
CA GLY A 473 -9.58 38.69 57.36
C GLY A 473 -8.11 39.07 57.25
N ILE A 474 -7.74 40.32 57.61
CA ILE A 474 -6.35 40.76 57.67
C ILE A 474 -5.80 40.46 59.07
N GLY A 475 -4.64 39.84 59.16
CA GLY A 475 -3.91 39.72 60.42
C GLY A 475 -3.52 41.10 61.00
N ASP A 476 -3.31 41.18 62.31
CA ASP A 476 -2.90 42.43 62.99
C ASP A 476 -1.67 43.02 62.29
N SER A 477 -1.85 44.21 61.70
CA SER A 477 -0.85 44.85 60.84
C SER A 477 -0.39 46.16 61.48
N LEU A 478 0.92 46.37 61.54
CA LEU A 478 1.50 47.56 62.16
C LEU A 478 1.88 48.59 61.09
N MET A 479 1.13 49.68 61.02
CA MET A 479 1.48 50.82 60.17
C MET A 479 2.35 51.83 60.94
N ARG A 480 3.40 52.34 60.29
CA ARG A 480 4.26 53.40 60.84
C ARG A 480 4.51 54.46 59.79
N LEU A 481 4.28 55.72 60.17
CA LEU A 481 4.63 56.88 59.36
C LEU A 481 5.94 57.46 59.87
N TYR A 482 6.87 57.68 58.95
CA TYR A 482 8.17 58.29 59.22
C TYR A 482 8.30 59.57 58.39
N ALA A 483 8.87 60.62 58.98
CA ALA A 483 9.32 61.76 58.20
C ALA A 483 10.64 61.37 57.50
N VAL A 484 10.76 61.63 56.20
CA VAL A 484 12.03 61.43 55.49
C VAL A 484 12.85 62.71 55.61
N ASN A 485 14.02 62.63 56.22
CA ASN A 485 14.96 63.75 56.31
C ASN A 485 15.51 64.08 54.92
N PRO A 486 16.01 65.31 54.69
CA PRO A 486 16.59 65.72 53.40
C PRO A 486 17.77 64.87 52.92
N ASP A 487 18.42 64.13 53.82
CA ASP A 487 19.52 63.20 53.52
C ASP A 487 19.04 61.77 53.21
N GLY A 488 17.72 61.55 53.16
CA GLY A 488 17.09 60.25 52.87
C GLY A 488 16.94 59.33 54.09
N THR A 489 17.33 59.77 55.29
CA THR A 489 17.15 58.98 56.52
C THR A 489 15.73 59.12 57.08
N LEU A 490 15.24 58.10 57.79
CA LEU A 490 13.93 58.13 58.45
C LEU A 490 14.06 58.78 59.84
N GLY A 491 13.25 59.80 60.11
CA GLY A 491 13.20 60.55 61.37
C GLY A 491 12.21 60.00 62.40
#